data_AF-X1KNU1-F1
#
_entry.id   AF-X1KNU1-F1
#
_cell.length_a   1.000
_cell.length_b   1.000
_cell.length_c   1.000
_cell.angle_alpha   90.00
_cell.angle_beta   90.00
_cell.angle_gamma   90.00
#
_symmetry.space_group_name_H-M   'P 1'
#
loop_
_entity.id
_entity.type
_entity.pdbx_description
1 polymer ?
#
loop_
_entity_poly.entity_id
_entity_poly.type
_entity_poly.pdbx_seq_one_letter_code
_entity_poly.pdbx_strand_id
1 'polypeptide(L)' 'MTAEDLKFAGAMTVLLKDAIKPNLVQTLEGTPCVMHAGPFANVAHGNNSALADMVALKLADYVVTESGFGADCGCL' A
#
# COMPACT_ATOMS: atom_id res chain seq x y z
N MET A 1 -19.53 -7.78 -18.06
CA MET A 1 -20.12 -7.63 -16.72
C MET A 1 -19.03 -7.15 -15.78
N THR A 2 -19.18 -5.95 -15.25
CA THR A 2 -18.26 -5.27 -14.34
C THR A 2 -18.93 -5.04 -12.98
N ALA A 3 -18.17 -4.60 -11.98
CA ALA A 3 -18.74 -4.22 -10.68
C ALA A 3 -19.70 -3.01 -10.77
N GLU A 4 -19.52 -2.16 -11.78
CA GLU A 4 -20.43 -1.03 -12.06
C GLU A 4 -21.75 -1.51 -12.67
N ASP A 5 -21.70 -2.48 -13.59
CA ASP A 5 -22.90 -3.09 -14.17
C ASP A 5 -23.80 -3.69 -13.07
N LEU A 6 -23.19 -4.15 -11.97
CA LEU A 6 -23.84 -4.72 -10.79
C LEU A 6 -24.15 -3.70 -9.68
N LYS A 7 -23.75 -2.43 -9.83
CA LYS A 7 -23.92 -1.36 -8.83
C LYS A 7 -23.27 -1.63 -7.47
N PHE A 8 -22.18 -2.40 -7.43
CA PHE A 8 -21.49 -2.76 -6.18
C PHE A 8 -20.29 -1.85 -5.87
N ALA A 9 -19.79 -1.08 -6.84
CA ALA A 9 -18.59 -0.25 -6.69
C ALA A 9 -18.67 0.72 -5.50
N GLY A 10 -19.79 1.43 -5.35
CA GLY A 10 -20.01 2.34 -4.22
C GLY A 10 -19.99 1.62 -2.86
N ALA A 11 -20.66 0.47 -2.76
CA ALA A 11 -20.71 -0.32 -1.53
C ALA A 11 -19.31 -0.84 -1.13
N MET A 12 -18.53 -1.34 -2.09
CA MET A 12 -17.14 -1.76 -1.85
C MET A 12 -16.27 -0.61 -1.38
N THR A 13 -16.44 0.58 -1.95
CA THR A 13 -15.71 1.79 -1.53
C THR A 13 -16.02 2.16 -0.08
N VAL A 14 -17.29 2.07 0.35
CA VAL A 14 -17.67 2.33 1.75
C VAL A 14 -17.00 1.34 2.70
N LEU A 15 -16.93 0.06 2.34
CA LEU A 15 -16.24 -0.96 3.15
C LEU A 15 -14.73 -0.68 3.29
N LEU A 16 -14.11 -0.07 2.27
CA LEU A 16 -12.69 0.25 2.26
C LEU A 16 -12.36 1.65 2.79
N LYS A 17 -13.36 2.44 3.18
CA LYS A 17 -13.20 3.86 3.55
C LYS A 17 -12.14 4.10 4.63
N ASP A 18 -12.13 3.27 5.67
CA ASP A 18 -11.13 3.41 6.73
C ASP A 18 -9.88 2.59 6.43
N ALA A 19 -10.02 1.46 5.75
CA ALA A 19 -8.91 0.59 5.36
C ALA A 19 -7.94 1.24 4.37
N ILE A 20 -8.35 2.29 3.64
CA ILE A 20 -7.47 3.03 2.71
C ILE A 20 -6.49 3.95 3.44
N LYS A 21 -6.64 4.18 4.75
CA LYS A 21 -5.76 5.06 5.52
C LYS A 21 -4.49 4.28 5.92
N PRO A 22 -3.28 4.78 5.61
CA PRO A 22 -2.03 4.12 6.03
C PRO A 22 -1.90 4.02 7.56
N ASN A 23 -1.36 2.89 8.05
CA ASN A 23 -1.16 2.67 9.48
C ASN A 23 0.24 3.12 9.89
N LEU A 24 0.34 3.96 10.93
CA LEU A 24 1.61 4.37 11.52
C LEU A 24 1.99 3.42 12.66
N VAL A 25 3.19 2.86 12.58
CA VAL A 25 3.83 2.03 13.60
C VAL A 25 5.28 2.52 13.80
N GLN A 26 6.07 1.80 14.61
CA GLN A 26 7.47 2.15 14.86
C GLN A 26 8.37 0.91 14.90
N THR A 27 9.66 1.10 14.61
CA THR A 27 10.70 0.09 14.82
C THR A 27 11.07 -0.03 16.31
N LEU A 28 11.92 -1.00 16.66
CA LEU A 28 12.43 -1.15 18.04
C LEU A 28 13.23 0.06 18.53
N GLU A 29 13.82 0.83 17.61
CA GLU A 29 14.59 2.04 17.90
C GLU A 29 13.72 3.32 17.83
N GLY A 30 12.39 3.16 17.71
CA GLY A 30 11.44 4.27 17.67
C GLY A 30 11.39 5.03 16.33
N THR A 31 11.97 4.48 15.26
CA THR A 31 11.86 5.09 13.93
C THR A 31 10.44 4.90 13.39
N PRO A 32 9.78 5.96 12.85
CA PRO A 32 8.46 5.84 12.25
C PRO A 32 8.44 4.87 11.07
N CYS A 33 7.40 4.03 10.98
CA CYS A 33 7.19 3.11 9.86
C CYS A 33 5.71 3.13 9.43
N VAL A 34 5.46 3.21 8.12
CA VAL A 34 4.10 3.20 7.55
C VAL A 34 3.82 1.83 6.94
N MET A 35 2.84 1.11 7.49
CA MET A 35 2.48 -0.24 7.04
C MET A 35 1.09 -0.24 6.37
N HIS A 36 1.03 -0.53 5.08
CA HIS A 36 -0.24 -0.46 4.33
C HIS A 36 -0.26 -1.26 3.03
N ALA A 37 -1.34 -2.02 2.82
CA ALA A 37 -1.52 -2.98 1.73
C ALA A 37 -0.44 -4.10 1.70
N GLY A 38 -0.54 -5.01 0.73
CA GLY A 38 0.36 -6.15 0.59
C GLY A 38 -0.11 -7.12 -0.51
N PRO A 39 -0.11 -6.71 -1.78
CA PRO A 39 -0.43 -7.60 -2.90
C PRO A 39 0.70 -8.61 -3.13
N PHE A 40 0.39 -9.71 -3.81
CA PHE A 40 1.42 -10.65 -4.26
C PHE A 40 2.34 -10.02 -5.31
N ALA A 41 3.60 -10.44 -5.35
CA ALA A 41 4.61 -9.96 -6.29
C ALA A 41 4.74 -10.81 -7.57
N ASN A 42 3.90 -11.85 -7.75
CA ASN A 42 3.92 -12.73 -8.94
C ASN A 42 2.72 -12.51 -9.87
N VAL A 43 1.55 -12.22 -9.32
CA VAL A 43 0.30 -11.92 -10.07
C VAL A 43 -0.11 -10.45 -9.94
N ALA A 44 0.64 -9.67 -9.17
CA ALA A 44 0.54 -8.22 -9.02
C ALA A 44 1.96 -7.65 -8.76
N HIS A 45 2.06 -6.37 -8.42
CA HIS A 45 3.34 -5.64 -8.36
C HIS A 45 4.14 -5.86 -7.07
N GLY A 46 3.52 -6.29 -5.96
CA GLY A 46 4.27 -6.70 -4.78
C GLY A 46 4.80 -5.59 -3.88
N ASN A 47 4.22 -4.39 -3.92
CA ASN A 47 4.62 -3.25 -3.10
C ASN A 47 3.52 -2.87 -2.08
N ASN A 48 3.90 -2.11 -1.06
CA ASN A 48 2.94 -1.36 -0.25
C ASN A 48 2.15 -0.36 -1.12
N SER A 49 1.11 0.24 -0.54
CA SER A 49 0.28 1.19 -1.31
C SER A 49 1.06 2.44 -1.72
N ALA A 50 0.79 2.95 -2.92
CA ALA A 50 1.30 4.26 -3.36
C ALA A 50 0.92 5.42 -2.42
N LEU A 51 -0.26 5.35 -1.77
CA LEU A 51 -0.69 6.37 -0.81
C LEU A 51 0.23 6.45 0.41
N ALA A 52 0.70 5.31 0.92
CA ALA A 52 1.64 5.25 2.03
C ALA A 52 2.98 5.91 1.66
N ASP A 53 3.53 5.60 0.49
CA ASP A 53 4.77 6.22 0.01
C ASP A 53 4.61 7.73 -0.19
N MET A 54 3.50 8.16 -0.81
CA MET A 54 3.21 9.59 -0.99
C MET A 54 3.10 10.33 0.34
N VAL A 55 2.46 9.74 1.36
CA VAL A 55 2.38 10.33 2.69
C VAL A 55 3.76 10.38 3.35
N ALA A 56 4.53 9.28 3.30
CA ALA A 56 5.87 9.22 3.88
C ALA A 56 6.82 10.25 3.25
N LEU A 57 6.79 10.40 1.92
CA LEU A 57 7.62 11.36 1.17
C LEU A 57 7.31 12.82 1.50
N LYS A 58 6.16 13.10 2.12
CA LYS A 58 5.80 14.45 2.60
C LYS A 58 6.20 14.69 4.05
N LEU A 59 6.48 13.63 4.82
CA LEU A 59 6.72 13.69 6.26
C LEU A 59 8.19 13.45 6.65
N ALA A 60 9.00 12.88 5.76
CA ALA A 60 10.40 12.56 6.00
C ALA A 60 11.30 13.00 4.85
N ASP A 61 12.56 13.32 5.15
CA ASP A 61 13.57 13.67 4.15
C ASP A 61 14.00 12.45 3.31
N TYR A 62 13.95 11.25 3.93
CA TYR A 62 14.26 9.98 3.30
C TYR A 62 13.18 8.96 3.62
N VAL A 63 12.76 8.22 2.59
CA VAL A 63 11.80 7.12 2.71
C VAL A 63 12.45 5.89 2.12
N VAL A 64 12.49 4.81 2.90
CA VAL A 64 12.91 3.49 2.45
C VAL A 64 11.66 2.64 2.27
N THR A 65 11.47 2.13 1.06
CA THR A 65 10.41 1.17 0.72
C THR A 65 11.03 -0.06 0.04
N GLU A 66 10.25 -1.13 -0.09
CA GLU A 66 10.71 -2.41 -0.64
C GLU A 66 9.73 -2.96 -1.67
N SER A 67 10.11 -4.08 -2.29
CA SER A 67 9.28 -4.84 -3.23
C SER A 67 9.48 -6.32 -2.96
N GLY A 68 8.41 -7.11 -3.10
CA GLY A 68 8.47 -8.57 -2.92
C GLY A 68 9.28 -9.29 -4.02
N PHE A 69 9.78 -10.49 -3.70
CA PHE A 69 10.72 -11.27 -4.53
C PHE A 69 12.08 -10.59 -4.75
N GLY A 70 12.89 -11.13 -5.66
CA GLY A 70 14.16 -10.53 -6.06
C GLY A 70 13.95 -9.34 -7.00
N ALA A 71 15.05 -8.64 -7.31
CA ALA A 71 15.05 -7.51 -8.22
C ALA A 71 14.62 -7.88 -9.66
N ASP A 72 14.65 -9.16 -10.01
CA ASP A 72 14.17 -9.75 -11.26
C ASP A 72 12.64 -9.76 -11.39
N CYS A 73 11.91 -9.52 -10.30
CA CYS A 73 10.45 -9.52 -10.28
C CYS A 73 9.88 -8.22 -9.67
N GLY A 74 10.24 -7.88 -8.43
CA GLY A 74 9.56 -6.79 -7.70
C GLY A 74 10.05 -5.39 -8.00
N CYS A 75 11.28 -5.23 -8.51
CA CYS A 75 11.88 -3.92 -8.77
C CYS A 75 11.73 -3.45 -10.24
N LEU A 76 11.25 -4.33 -11.13
CA LEU A 76 11.10 -4.05 -12.57
C LEU A 76 9.82 -3.28 -12.89
#